data_AF-A0A956FBJ7-F1
#
_entry.id   AF-A0A956FBJ7-F1
#
_cell.length_a   1.000
_cell.length_b   1.000
_cell.length_c   1.000
_cell.angle_alpha   90.00
_cell.angle_beta   90.00
_cell.angle_gamma   90.00
#
_symmetry.space_group_name_H-M   'P 1'
#
loop_
_entity.id
_entity.type
_entity.pdbx_description
1 polymer ?
#
loop_
_entity_poly.entity_id
_entity_poly.type
_entity_poly.pdbx_seq_one_letter_code
_entity_poly.pdbx_strand_id
1 'polypeptide(L)'
;MKPRFLPLLVLALPLSACPKNPEPGPSADPAQTAPLPDDGTPPADSAPPLGDEPSDRPQLTAQECEAKGGQVVGDIGDGAIHRPDYRCADSGQAPVGDIVQRPSDDGPVAVEGSVCCPPAS
;
A
#
# COMPACT_ATOMS: atom_id res chain seq x y z
N MET A 1 -56.11 -4.60 -20.38
CA MET A 1 -55.10 -5.71 -20.44
C MET A 1 -54.97 -6.33 -19.05
N LYS A 2 -54.40 -7.53 -18.90
CA LYS A 2 -54.08 -8.09 -17.56
C LYS A 2 -52.78 -7.45 -17.01
N PRO A 3 -52.71 -7.05 -15.72
CA PRO A 3 -51.43 -6.84 -15.06
C PRO A 3 -50.75 -8.20 -14.81
N ARG A 4 -49.43 -8.27 -14.98
CA ARG A 4 -48.62 -9.44 -14.61
C ARG A 4 -47.77 -9.12 -13.38
N PHE A 5 -48.20 -9.60 -12.22
CA PHE A 5 -47.30 -9.81 -11.09
C PHE A 5 -46.35 -10.96 -11.44
N LEU A 6 -45.05 -10.80 -11.16
CA LEU A 6 -44.14 -11.90 -10.88
C LEU A 6 -43.45 -11.64 -9.53
N PRO A 7 -43.03 -12.70 -8.80
CA PRO A 7 -42.77 -12.62 -7.38
C PRO A 7 -41.36 -12.15 -7.00
N LEU A 8 -41.27 -11.64 -5.77
CA LEU A 8 -40.02 -11.27 -5.11
C LEU A 8 -39.23 -12.54 -4.72
N LEU A 9 -38.05 -12.74 -5.31
CA LEU A 9 -37.23 -13.94 -5.06
C LEU A 9 -36.23 -13.69 -3.92
N VAL A 10 -36.62 -14.09 -2.71
CA VAL A 10 -35.78 -13.96 -1.50
C VAL A 10 -34.75 -15.09 -1.48
N LEU A 11 -33.49 -14.77 -1.84
CA LEU A 11 -32.35 -15.65 -1.64
C LEU A 11 -31.87 -15.58 -0.19
N ALA A 12 -32.24 -16.57 0.62
CA ALA A 12 -31.76 -16.71 1.99
C ALA A 12 -30.36 -17.36 2.01
N LEU A 13 -29.35 -16.63 2.47
CA LEU A 13 -28.03 -17.20 2.76
C LEU A 13 -28.04 -17.86 4.15
N PRO A 14 -27.65 -19.14 4.29
CA PRO A 14 -27.49 -19.77 5.59
C PRO A 14 -26.19 -19.28 6.26
N LEU A 15 -26.27 -18.87 7.53
CA LEU A 15 -25.08 -18.58 8.34
C LEU A 15 -24.35 -19.90 8.66
N SER A 16 -23.11 -20.04 8.20
CA SER A 16 -22.23 -21.13 8.64
C SER A 16 -21.53 -20.72 9.93
N ALA A 17 -21.73 -21.49 11.00
CA ALA A 17 -21.18 -21.19 12.33
C ALA A 17 -20.83 -22.45 13.12
N CYS A 18 -19.54 -22.63 13.44
CA CYS A 18 -18.95 -23.47 14.50
C CYS A 18 -17.40 -23.41 14.40
N PRO A 19 -16.62 -23.73 15.46
CA PRO A 19 -16.96 -23.93 16.87
C PRO A 19 -16.22 -22.91 17.80
N LYS A 20 -16.01 -23.24 19.09
CA LYS A 20 -15.73 -22.27 20.17
C LYS A 20 -14.89 -22.86 21.33
N ASN A 21 -13.73 -22.25 21.64
CA ASN A 21 -12.90 -22.45 22.87
C ASN A 21 -12.37 -23.89 23.12
N PRO A 22 -11.55 -24.16 24.18
CA PRO A 22 -10.87 -23.28 25.16
C PRO A 22 -9.32 -23.39 25.03
N GLU A 23 -8.40 -23.21 26.01
CA GLU A 23 -8.33 -22.90 27.47
C GLU A 23 -7.04 -22.04 27.77
N PRO A 24 -6.73 -21.58 29.01
CA PRO A 24 -5.79 -20.46 29.24
C PRO A 24 -4.38 -20.85 29.75
N GLY A 25 -3.42 -19.91 29.57
CA GLY A 25 -2.14 -19.91 30.29
C GLY A 25 -2.24 -19.24 31.67
N PRO A 26 -1.49 -19.69 32.69
CA PRO A 26 -1.62 -19.23 34.07
C PRO A 26 -0.96 -17.86 34.36
N SER A 27 -1.38 -17.24 35.46
CA SER A 27 -1.10 -15.85 35.82
C SER A 27 0.26 -15.57 36.46
N ALA A 28 0.72 -14.33 36.23
CA ALA A 28 1.46 -13.45 37.14
C ALA A 28 2.89 -13.80 37.60
N ASP A 29 3.76 -12.80 37.47
CA ASP A 29 4.46 -12.25 38.63
C ASP A 29 4.39 -10.70 38.58
N PRO A 30 4.08 -9.98 39.69
CA PRO A 30 3.95 -8.53 39.69
C PRO A 30 5.15 -7.78 40.32
N ALA A 31 5.43 -6.60 39.75
CA ALA A 31 6.31 -5.54 40.28
C ALA A 31 7.83 -5.81 40.32
N GLN A 32 8.54 -5.14 39.41
CA GLN A 32 9.73 -4.37 39.80
C GLN A 32 9.45 -2.88 39.60
N THR A 33 10.04 -2.03 40.45
CA THR A 33 9.51 -0.70 40.76
C THR A 33 10.42 0.43 40.30
N ALA A 34 9.94 1.17 39.29
CA ALA A 34 10.28 2.58 39.03
C ALA A 34 11.79 2.85 38.75
N PRO A 35 12.27 4.12 38.67
CA PRO A 35 12.50 4.66 37.33
C PRO A 35 13.94 5.14 37.09
N LEU A 36 14.38 5.03 35.83
CA LEU A 36 15.55 5.74 35.32
C LEU A 36 15.09 7.02 34.60
N PRO A 37 15.50 8.22 35.04
CA PRO A 37 15.42 9.43 34.23
C PRO A 37 16.62 9.45 33.28
N ASP A 38 16.46 8.91 32.07
CA ASP A 38 17.44 9.10 31.00
C ASP A 38 17.20 10.47 30.35
N ASP A 39 18.27 11.25 30.17
CA ASP A 39 18.17 12.68 29.88
C ASP A 39 17.74 12.96 28.43
N GLY A 40 17.10 14.11 28.22
CA GLY A 40 16.33 14.40 27.01
C GLY A 40 17.16 14.58 25.74
N THR A 41 17.51 13.49 25.05
CA THR A 41 17.84 13.48 23.62
C THR A 41 17.45 12.13 23.02
N PRO A 42 16.31 11.98 22.33
CA PRO A 42 16.27 11.01 21.27
C PRO A 42 17.40 11.40 20.29
N PRO A 43 18.28 10.47 19.87
CA PRO A 43 19.11 10.79 18.71
C PRO A 43 18.18 11.24 17.59
N ALA A 44 18.62 12.19 16.77
CA ALA A 44 18.03 12.40 15.46
C ALA A 44 18.39 11.17 14.62
N ASP A 45 17.72 10.05 14.93
CA ASP A 45 17.85 8.79 14.23
C ASP A 45 17.60 9.12 12.77
N SER A 46 18.68 8.99 12.01
CA SER A 46 18.73 9.58 10.68
C SER A 46 17.88 8.70 9.80
N ALA A 47 16.61 9.09 9.67
CA ALA A 47 15.69 8.53 8.70
C ALA A 47 16.50 8.36 7.41
N PRO A 48 16.74 7.11 6.95
CA PRO A 48 17.63 6.87 5.83
C PRO A 48 17.10 7.72 4.68
N PRO A 49 17.97 8.48 3.98
CA PRO A 49 17.50 9.48 3.02
C PRO A 49 16.56 8.78 2.04
N LEU A 50 15.26 9.10 2.15
CA LEU A 50 14.20 8.50 1.35
C LEU A 50 14.59 8.71 -0.11
N GLY A 51 14.71 7.62 -0.86
CA GLY A 51 15.77 7.43 -1.84
C GLY A 51 15.87 8.43 -2.99
N ASP A 52 16.34 9.64 -2.71
CA ASP A 52 16.80 10.68 -3.65
C ASP A 52 18.16 10.30 -4.28
N GLU A 53 18.33 9.02 -4.60
CA GLU A 53 19.20 8.58 -5.70
C GLU A 53 18.52 9.10 -6.98
N PRO A 54 19.12 10.07 -7.70
CA PRO A 54 18.44 10.76 -8.79
C PRO A 54 18.24 9.82 -9.98
N SER A 55 17.09 9.14 -9.99
CA SER A 55 16.61 8.39 -11.14
C SER A 55 16.45 9.35 -12.31
N ASP A 56 17.11 9.06 -13.44
CA ASP A 56 17.04 9.84 -14.69
C ASP A 56 15.63 9.82 -15.34
N ARG A 57 14.68 9.14 -14.68
CA ARG A 57 13.27 9.00 -15.06
C ARG A 57 12.49 10.23 -14.59
N PRO A 58 11.52 10.73 -15.38
CA PRO A 58 10.73 11.90 -14.97
C PRO A 58 9.83 11.57 -13.78
N GLN A 59 9.74 12.48 -12.80
CA GLN A 59 8.76 12.40 -11.72
C GLN A 59 7.35 12.72 -12.25
N LEU A 60 6.36 11.94 -11.84
CA LEU A 60 4.94 12.03 -12.23
C LEU A 60 4.05 11.83 -11.01
N THR A 61 2.81 12.34 -11.02
CA THR A 61 1.79 11.84 -10.07
C THR A 61 1.14 10.55 -10.57
N ALA A 62 0.48 9.81 -9.67
CA ALA A 62 -0.37 8.67 -10.04
C ALA A 62 -1.38 9.05 -11.14
N GLN A 63 -2.05 10.19 -10.98
CA GLN A 63 -3.06 10.69 -11.91
C GLN A 63 -2.46 11.06 -13.29
N GLU A 64 -1.20 11.53 -13.34
CA GLU A 64 -0.46 11.77 -14.59
C GLU A 64 0.03 10.49 -15.26
N CYS A 65 0.18 9.39 -14.50
CA CYS A 65 0.43 8.06 -15.05
C CYS A 65 -0.85 7.48 -15.68
N GLU A 66 -1.96 7.49 -14.93
CA GLU A 66 -3.27 7.02 -15.39
C GLU A 66 -3.75 7.80 -16.63
N ALA A 67 -3.56 9.13 -16.66
CA ALA A 67 -3.90 9.97 -17.80
C ALA A 67 -3.09 9.65 -19.09
N LYS A 68 -1.96 8.96 -18.97
CA LYS A 68 -1.17 8.43 -20.10
C LYS A 68 -1.56 7.00 -20.49
N GLY A 69 -2.56 6.41 -19.82
CA GLY A 69 -2.91 4.99 -19.93
C GLY A 69 -1.91 4.06 -19.22
N GLY A 70 -1.02 4.60 -18.38
CA GLY A 70 -0.10 3.81 -17.57
C GLY A 70 -0.73 3.30 -16.28
N GLN A 71 -0.02 2.41 -15.59
CA GLN A 71 -0.41 1.83 -14.31
C GLN A 71 0.64 2.14 -13.25
N VAL A 72 0.19 2.55 -12.05
CA VAL A 72 1.05 2.71 -10.88
C VAL A 72 1.41 1.34 -10.31
N VAL A 73 2.70 1.08 -10.12
CA VAL A 73 3.23 -0.14 -9.50
C VAL A 73 4.13 0.25 -8.33
N GLY A 74 3.70 -0.10 -7.12
CA GLY A 74 4.48 0.12 -5.89
C GLY A 74 5.49 -0.98 -5.62
N ASP A 75 6.57 -0.65 -4.93
CA ASP A 75 7.52 -1.65 -4.43
C ASP A 75 6.95 -2.41 -3.22
N ILE A 76 7.38 -3.65 -3.02
CA ILE A 76 6.96 -4.50 -1.89
C ILE A 76 7.97 -4.42 -0.72
N GLY A 77 9.08 -3.72 -0.90
CA GLY A 77 10.14 -3.52 0.10
C GLY A 77 11.50 -4.13 -0.27
N ASP A 78 11.71 -4.48 -1.54
CA ASP A 78 12.98 -5.03 -2.06
C ASP A 78 13.78 -3.97 -2.85
N GLY A 79 13.15 -2.82 -3.16
CA GLY A 79 13.74 -1.77 -4.00
C GLY A 79 13.82 -2.14 -5.48
N ALA A 80 13.14 -3.22 -5.87
CA ALA A 80 13.19 -3.81 -7.20
C ALA A 80 12.81 -2.80 -8.31
N ILE A 81 11.85 -1.92 -8.10
CA ILE A 81 11.39 -0.96 -9.13
C ILE A 81 12.39 0.17 -9.42
N HIS A 82 13.34 0.43 -8.52
CA HIS A 82 14.38 1.44 -8.67
C HIS A 82 15.63 0.91 -9.41
N ARG A 83 15.69 -0.40 -9.68
CA ARG A 83 16.78 -1.00 -10.45
C ARG A 83 16.73 -0.60 -11.94
N PRO A 84 17.87 -0.35 -12.61
CA PRO A 84 17.90 0.02 -14.03
C PRO A 84 17.46 -1.12 -14.96
N ASP A 85 17.62 -2.36 -14.51
CA ASP A 85 17.17 -3.58 -15.20
C ASP A 85 15.70 -3.94 -14.92
N TYR A 86 14.99 -3.22 -14.04
CA TYR A 86 13.58 -3.47 -13.76
C TYR A 86 12.69 -3.31 -14.99
N ARG A 87 11.76 -4.24 -15.18
CA ARG A 87 10.75 -4.20 -16.25
C ARG A 87 9.37 -4.45 -15.66
N CYS A 88 8.40 -3.67 -16.11
CA CYS A 88 6.99 -3.77 -15.75
C CYS A 88 6.44 -5.13 -16.17
N ALA A 89 5.77 -5.83 -15.25
CA ALA A 89 5.33 -7.22 -15.45
C ALA A 89 4.39 -7.38 -16.66
N ASP A 90 3.42 -6.47 -16.81
CA ASP A 90 2.33 -6.57 -17.79
C ASP A 90 2.74 -6.12 -19.20
N SER A 91 3.78 -5.28 -19.33
CA SER A 91 4.19 -4.66 -20.60
C SER A 91 5.64 -4.93 -21.01
N GLY A 92 6.44 -5.59 -20.16
CA GLY A 92 7.84 -5.97 -20.43
C GLY A 92 8.82 -4.79 -20.58
N GLN A 93 8.33 -3.56 -20.48
CA GLN A 93 9.08 -2.32 -20.74
C GLN A 93 9.66 -1.74 -19.45
N ALA A 94 10.62 -0.82 -19.58
CA ALA A 94 11.08 -0.02 -18.45
C ALA A 94 9.98 0.96 -17.98
N PRO A 95 9.97 1.38 -16.70
CA PRO A 95 9.05 2.41 -16.24
C PRO A 95 9.26 3.73 -16.96
N VAL A 96 8.16 4.46 -17.20
CA VAL A 96 8.17 5.76 -17.90
C VAL A 96 8.35 6.96 -16.97
N GLY A 97 8.42 6.72 -15.65
CA GLY A 97 8.61 7.73 -14.62
C GLY A 97 8.50 7.15 -13.21
N ASP A 98 9.00 7.88 -12.22
CA ASP A 98 8.78 7.59 -10.80
C ASP A 98 7.53 8.34 -10.30
N ILE A 99 6.78 7.72 -9.40
CA ILE A 99 5.55 8.30 -8.84
C ILE A 99 5.89 9.05 -7.56
N VAL A 100 5.57 10.35 -7.55
CA VAL A 100 5.72 11.23 -6.40
C VAL A 100 4.36 11.79 -5.98
N GLN A 101 4.15 11.97 -4.68
CA GLN A 101 3.03 12.75 -4.19
C GLN A 101 3.39 14.24 -4.20
N ARG A 102 2.63 15.05 -4.94
CA ARG A 102 2.71 16.51 -4.83
C ARG A 102 1.92 16.99 -3.60
N PRO A 103 2.45 17.90 -2.76
CA PRO A 103 1.78 18.35 -1.54
C PRO A 103 0.43 19.06 -1.72
N SER A 104 0.09 19.46 -2.95
CA SER A 104 -1.14 20.21 -3.28
C SER A 104 -2.27 19.32 -3.83
N ASP A 105 -2.01 18.05 -4.09
CA ASP A 105 -2.99 17.11 -4.65
C ASP A 105 -3.76 16.43 -3.50
N ASP A 106 -5.01 16.84 -3.27
CA ASP A 106 -5.98 16.31 -2.28
C ASP A 106 -6.50 14.88 -2.64
N GLY A 107 -5.66 14.12 -3.35
CA GLY A 107 -5.97 12.80 -3.88
C GLY A 107 -5.65 11.65 -2.91
N PRO A 108 -5.86 10.39 -3.34
CA PRO A 108 -5.38 9.24 -2.59
C PRO A 108 -3.85 9.34 -2.41
N VAL A 109 -3.37 9.06 -1.20
CA VAL A 109 -1.95 9.08 -0.86
C VAL A 109 -1.20 8.17 -1.82
N ALA A 110 -0.26 8.73 -2.59
CA ALA A 110 0.55 7.93 -3.49
C ALA A 110 1.58 7.18 -2.66
N VAL A 111 1.69 5.86 -2.87
CA VAL A 111 2.67 5.04 -2.15
C VAL A 111 4.07 5.48 -2.58
N GLU A 112 4.79 6.13 -1.67
CA GLU A 112 6.19 6.53 -1.88
C GLU A 112 7.02 5.30 -2.26
N GLY A 113 7.90 5.43 -3.27
CA GLY A 113 8.51 4.26 -3.91
C GLY A 113 7.52 3.47 -4.78
N SER A 114 6.86 4.18 -5.71
CA SER A 114 6.11 3.58 -6.82
C SER A 114 6.62 4.09 -8.17
N VAL A 115 6.40 3.34 -9.25
CA VAL A 115 6.76 3.74 -10.62
C VAL A 115 5.54 3.71 -11.55
N CYS A 116 5.60 4.51 -12.61
CA CYS A 116 4.64 4.49 -13.70
C CYS A 116 5.06 3.45 -14.75
N CYS A 117 4.26 2.40 -14.91
CA CYS A 117 4.44 1.39 -15.95
C CYS A 117 3.60 1.74 -17.20
N PRO A 118 4.14 1.59 -18.42
CA PRO A 118 3.36 1.77 -19.64
C PRO A 118 2.34 0.63 -19.81
N PRO A 119 1.24 0.85 -20.56
CA PRO A 119 0.22 -0.17 -20.80
C PRO A 119 0.77 -1.42 -21.49
N ALA A 120 0.09 -2.55 -21.29
CA ALA A 120 0.31 -3.77 -22.07
C ALA A 120 0.14 -3.48 -23.58
N SER A 121 0.92 -4.19 -24.40
CA SER A 121 1.06 -3.96 -25.86
C SER A 121 0.60 -5.16 -26.68
#